data_AF-A0A6C1PP74-F1
#
_entry.id   AF-A0A6C1PP74-F1
#
_cell.length_a   1.000
_cell.length_b   1.000
_cell.length_c   1.000
_cell.angle_alpha   90.00
_cell.angle_beta   90.00
_cell.angle_gamma   90.00
#
_symmetry.space_group_name_H-M   'P 1'
#
loop_
_entity.id
_entity.type
_entity.pdbx_description
1 polymer ?
#
loop_
_entity_poly.entity_id
_entity_poly.type
_entity_poly.pdbx_seq_one_letter_code
_entity_poly.pdbx_strand_id
1 'polypeptide(L)'
;MHERAVTTLRRAETIPGVDRSLVRFNLGNNLLRLGRTEQAVDAFTAALDTNPFSSRALLNRANARIQIEAYESAVDDYRSVLEIAPDHPQRAEILRMIALLSDHIEAERLAAEEAERLAAEQERLRAEAEQRRLAEEERLRQEAEERRRALLSSVRDSLRTSAGETENLSAGRESIDTLGEEDFDISN
;
A
#
# COMPACT_ATOMS: atom_id res chain seq x y z
N MET A 1 14.20 22.41 38.29
CA MET A 1 15.30 23.36 37.96
C MET A 1 15.48 23.54 36.44
N HIS A 2 15.34 22.49 35.62
CA HIS A 2 15.54 22.55 34.16
C HIS A 2 14.59 23.49 33.38
N GLU A 3 13.31 23.60 33.74
CA GLU A 3 12.39 24.54 33.05
C GLU A 3 12.81 26.01 33.17
N ARG A 4 13.23 26.40 34.38
CA ARG A 4 13.78 27.75 34.60
C ARG A 4 15.05 27.95 33.78
N ALA A 5 15.91 26.93 33.70
CA ALA A 5 17.13 26.98 32.88
C ALA A 5 16.83 27.16 31.40
N VAL A 6 15.87 26.41 30.83
CA VAL A 6 15.42 26.57 29.44
C VAL A 6 14.95 28.00 29.18
N THR A 7 14.13 28.55 30.07
CA THR A 7 13.63 29.93 29.95
C THR A 7 14.78 30.94 29.98
N THR A 8 15.73 30.79 30.90
CA THR A 8 16.90 31.66 31.00
C THR A 8 17.80 31.56 29.78
N LEU A 9 18.05 30.35 29.27
CA LEU A 9 18.92 30.11 28.12
C LEU A 9 18.33 30.71 26.82
N ARG A 10 17.02 30.60 26.61
CA ARG A 10 16.34 31.25 25.47
C ARG A 10 16.45 32.78 25.52
N ARG A 11 16.43 33.37 26.72
CA ARG A 11 16.67 34.82 26.89
C ARG A 11 18.14 35.17 26.68
N ALA A 12 19.07 34.33 27.15
CA ALA A 12 20.49 34.58 27.00
C ALA A 12 20.91 34.61 25.52
N GLU A 13 20.32 33.75 24.69
CA GLU A 13 20.60 33.69 23.24
C GLU A 13 20.41 35.03 22.50
N THR A 14 19.50 35.89 22.99
CA THR A 14 19.21 37.19 22.37
C THR A 14 20.21 38.29 22.77
N ILE A 15 21.05 38.04 23.78
CA ILE A 15 22.02 39.02 24.28
C ILE A 15 23.22 39.08 23.30
N PRO A 16 23.59 40.26 22.78
CA PRO A 16 24.77 40.40 21.93
C PRO A 16 26.06 39.99 22.65
N GLY A 17 26.94 39.26 21.95
CA GLY A 17 28.25 38.86 22.47
C GLY A 17 28.30 37.59 23.31
N VAL A 18 27.16 36.92 23.55
CA VAL A 18 27.18 35.58 24.18
C VAL A 18 27.66 34.52 23.20
N ASP A 19 28.31 33.49 23.72
CA ASP A 19 28.60 32.28 22.95
C ASP A 19 27.28 31.52 22.69
N ARG A 20 26.67 31.81 21.54
CA ARG A 20 25.41 31.20 21.12
C ARG A 20 25.53 29.68 20.98
N SER A 21 26.69 29.16 20.56
CA SER A 21 26.88 27.71 20.44
C SER A 21 26.79 27.04 21.81
N LEU A 22 27.50 27.58 22.81
CA LEU A 22 27.46 27.06 24.18
C LEU A 22 26.06 27.20 24.82
N VAL A 23 25.38 28.34 24.61
CA VAL A 23 24.01 28.56 25.10
C VAL A 23 23.04 27.52 24.52
N ARG A 24 23.09 27.29 23.20
CA ARG A 24 22.24 26.32 22.50
C ARG A 24 22.56 24.87 22.88
N PHE A 25 23.83 24.53 23.03
CA PHE A 25 24.24 23.22 23.55
C PHE A 25 23.67 22.97 24.96
N ASN A 26 23.76 23.96 25.85
CA ASN A 26 23.19 23.84 27.20
C ASN A 26 21.66 23.80 27.18
N LEU A 27 21.02 24.50 26.24
CA LEU A 27 19.58 24.43 26.03
C LEU A 27 19.18 23.00 25.64
N GLY A 28 19.87 22.38 24.68
CA GLY A 28 19.64 20.99 24.29
C GLY A 28 19.76 20.02 25.46
N ASN A 29 20.80 20.15 26.29
CA ASN A 29 20.96 19.32 27.48
C ASN A 29 19.79 19.44 28.47
N ASN A 30 19.28 20.66 28.69
CA ASN A 30 18.14 20.86 29.59
C ASN A 30 16.82 20.36 28.98
N LEU A 31 16.66 20.47 27.66
CA LEU A 31 15.50 19.92 26.95
C LEU A 31 15.48 18.38 27.01
N LEU A 32 16.63 17.72 26.86
CA LEU A 32 16.75 16.27 27.08
C LEU A 32 16.34 15.86 28.50
N ARG A 33 16.79 16.60 29.52
CA ARG A 33 16.40 16.34 30.92
C ARG A 33 14.90 16.52 31.19
N LEU A 34 14.19 17.24 30.32
CA LEU A 34 12.75 17.43 30.37
C LEU A 34 11.99 16.44 29.46
N GLY A 35 12.68 15.51 28.78
CA GLY A 35 12.07 14.59 27.81
C GLY A 35 11.63 15.25 26.51
N ARG A 36 12.02 16.51 26.26
CA ARG A 36 11.71 17.25 25.02
C ARG A 36 12.78 16.95 23.96
N THR A 37 12.85 15.70 23.55
CA THR A 37 13.99 15.17 22.78
C THR A 37 14.12 15.79 21.39
N GLU A 38 13.03 15.96 20.65
CA GLU A 38 13.07 16.63 19.33
C GLU A 38 13.60 18.06 19.44
N GLN A 39 13.07 18.84 20.39
CA GLN A 39 13.54 20.21 20.63
C GLN A 39 15.01 20.25 21.06
N ALA A 40 15.50 19.19 21.73
CA ALA A 40 16.92 19.10 22.06
C ALA A 40 17.78 18.86 20.82
N VAL A 41 17.34 18.02 19.88
CA VAL A 41 17.99 17.82 18.58
C VAL A 41 18.08 19.15 17.82
N ASP A 42 17.01 19.95 17.81
CA ASP A 42 17.01 21.28 17.19
C ASP A 42 18.03 22.21 17.85
N ALA A 43 18.06 22.24 19.19
CA ALA A 43 19.01 23.07 19.92
C ALA A 43 20.47 22.65 19.68
N PHE A 44 20.77 21.35 19.62
CA PHE A 44 22.11 20.88 19.27
C PHE A 44 22.48 21.19 17.81
N THR A 45 21.52 21.07 16.89
CA THR A 45 21.73 21.43 15.48
C THR A 45 22.07 22.91 15.36
N ALA A 46 21.29 23.78 15.99
CA ALA A 46 21.58 25.22 16.00
C ALA A 46 22.91 25.56 16.70
N ALA A 47 23.37 24.75 17.66
CA ALA A 47 24.69 24.89 18.26
C ALA A 47 25.81 24.54 17.26
N LEU A 48 25.60 23.49 16.46
CA LEU A 48 26.51 23.01 15.42
C LEU A 48 26.55 23.93 14.20
N ASP A 49 25.46 24.61 13.86
CA ASP A 49 25.44 25.64 12.81
C ASP A 49 26.42 26.80 13.12
N THR A 50 26.67 27.05 14.41
CA THR A 50 27.62 28.09 14.86
C THR A 50 29.02 27.53 15.11
N ASN A 51 29.12 26.30 15.60
CA ASN A 51 30.39 25.60 15.82
C ASN A 51 30.30 24.15 15.31
N PRO A 52 30.60 23.92 14.01
CA PRO A 52 30.43 22.60 13.39
C PRO A 52 31.32 21.51 13.99
N PHE A 53 32.44 21.88 14.60
CA PHE A 53 33.44 20.95 15.12
C PHE A 53 33.25 20.60 16.60
N SER A 54 32.08 20.91 17.18
CA SER A 54 31.77 20.59 18.56
C SER A 54 31.45 19.10 18.73
N SER A 55 32.47 18.28 19.01
CA SER A 55 32.31 16.85 19.29
C SER A 55 31.30 16.55 20.39
N ARG A 56 31.21 17.43 21.42
CA ARG A 56 30.21 17.32 22.49
C ARG A 56 28.77 17.51 22.00
N ALA A 57 28.55 18.47 21.12
CA ALA A 57 27.21 18.73 20.56
C ALA A 57 26.80 17.60 19.59
N LEU A 58 27.72 17.12 18.75
CA LEU A 58 27.50 15.95 17.89
C LEU A 58 27.15 14.70 18.71
N LEU A 59 27.95 14.39 19.75
CA LEU A 59 27.71 13.23 20.60
C LEU A 59 26.34 13.29 21.30
N ASN A 60 25.96 14.45 21.84
CA ASN A 60 24.67 14.60 22.51
C ASN A 60 23.50 14.60 21.53
N ARG A 61 23.68 15.12 20.31
CA ARG A 61 22.68 15.04 19.25
C ARG A 61 22.50 13.60 18.76
N ALA A 62 23.58 12.83 18.61
CA ALA A 62 23.50 11.41 18.28
C ALA A 62 22.67 10.65 19.32
N ASN A 63 22.97 10.83 20.62
CA ASN A 63 22.23 10.22 21.71
C ASN A 63 20.75 10.64 21.75
N ALA A 64 20.44 11.90 21.41
CA ALA A 64 19.07 12.39 21.30
C ALA A 64 18.34 11.79 20.09
N ARG A 65 19.04 11.63 18.96
CA ARG A 65 18.51 11.04 17.73
C ARG A 65 18.14 9.56 17.91
N ILE A 66 18.91 8.81 18.70
CA ILE A 66 18.56 7.43 19.08
C ILE A 66 17.20 7.37 19.79
N GLN A 67 16.91 8.33 20.69
CA GLN A 67 15.66 8.35 21.45
C GLN A 67 14.42 8.68 20.60
N ILE A 68 14.62 9.25 19.41
CA ILE A 68 13.55 9.50 18.42
C ILE A 68 13.68 8.58 17.21
N GLU A 69 14.44 7.48 17.35
CA GLU A 69 14.61 6.43 16.32
C GLU A 69 15.20 6.93 14.99
N ALA A 70 15.87 8.09 15.00
CA ALA A 70 16.59 8.64 13.85
C ALA A 70 18.00 8.03 13.75
N TYR A 71 18.08 6.71 13.54
CA TYR A 71 19.31 5.93 13.70
C TYR A 71 20.40 6.27 12.69
N GLU A 72 20.06 6.46 11.41
CA GLU A 72 21.02 6.84 10.36
C GLU A 72 21.71 8.16 10.70
N SER A 73 20.91 9.15 11.09
CA SER A 73 21.40 10.48 11.50
C SER A 73 22.23 10.42 12.78
N ALA A 74 21.95 9.48 13.70
CA ALA A 74 22.78 9.26 14.88
C ALA A 74 24.14 8.64 14.52
N VAL A 75 24.16 7.68 13.58
CA VAL A 75 25.39 7.08 13.07
C VAL A 75 26.29 8.13 12.41
N ASP A 76 25.73 9.03 11.61
CA ASP A 76 26.50 10.11 10.96
C ASP A 76 27.10 11.10 11.97
N ASP A 77 26.36 11.46 13.01
CA ASP A 77 26.89 12.29 14.10
C ASP A 77 28.04 11.59 14.83
N TYR A 78 27.89 10.30 15.14
CA TYR A 78 28.96 9.52 15.78
C TYR A 78 30.21 9.40 14.91
N ARG A 79 30.05 9.18 13.61
CA ARG A 79 31.18 9.18 12.66
C ARG A 79 31.88 10.53 12.66
N SER A 80 31.12 11.61 12.61
CA SER A 80 31.65 12.99 12.68
C SER A 80 32.45 13.23 13.97
N VAL A 81 32.01 12.70 15.13
CA VAL A 81 32.79 12.78 16.38
C VAL A 81 34.17 12.13 16.23
N LEU A 82 34.25 10.96 15.60
CA LEU A 82 35.49 10.22 15.41
C LEU A 82 36.40 10.84 14.34
N GLU A 83 35.84 11.52 13.35
CA GLU A 83 36.60 12.28 12.35
C GLU A 83 37.25 13.52 12.98
N ILE A 84 36.50 14.24 13.82
CA ILE A 84 37.00 15.45 14.51
C ILE A 84 37.99 15.09 15.61
N ALA A 85 37.71 14.03 16.37
CA ALA A 85 38.51 13.60 17.50
C ALA A 85 38.74 12.07 17.44
N PRO A 86 39.75 11.61 16.67
CA PRO A 86 40.06 10.18 16.56
C PRO A 86 40.38 9.51 17.90
N ASP A 87 40.95 10.26 18.84
CA ASP A 87 41.30 9.82 20.21
C ASP A 87 40.24 10.23 21.25
N HIS A 88 38.99 10.42 20.84
CA HIS A 88 37.92 10.82 21.76
C HIS A 88 37.83 9.82 22.93
N PRO A 89 37.66 10.29 24.19
CA PRO A 89 37.64 9.39 25.36
C PRO A 89 36.59 8.28 25.30
N GLN A 90 35.48 8.53 24.58
CA GLN A 90 34.39 7.58 24.38
C GLN A 90 34.46 6.83 23.04
N ARG A 91 35.63 6.78 22.38
CA ARG A 91 35.79 6.18 21.05
C ARG A 91 35.26 4.75 20.97
N ALA A 92 35.58 3.93 21.97
CA ALA A 92 35.18 2.53 22.00
C ALA A 92 33.65 2.40 22.10
N GLU A 93 33.00 3.21 22.93
CA GLU A 93 31.55 3.29 23.04
C GLU A 93 30.92 3.73 21.71
N ILE A 94 31.46 4.79 21.09
CA ILE A 94 30.95 5.33 19.82
C ILE A 94 31.01 4.27 18.71
N LEU A 95 32.13 3.55 18.58
CA LEU A 95 32.25 2.47 17.59
C LEU A 95 31.25 1.34 17.83
N ARG A 96 31.03 0.95 19.10
CA ARG A 96 30.01 -0.05 19.45
C ARG A 96 28.61 0.43 19.08
N MET A 97 28.29 1.71 19.35
CA MET A 97 27.00 2.29 18.98
C MET A 97 26.81 2.34 17.47
N ILE A 98 27.84 2.74 16.70
CA ILE A 98 27.78 2.72 15.23
C ILE A 98 27.47 1.31 14.71
N ALA A 99 28.17 0.29 15.22
CA ALA A 99 27.95 -1.10 14.80
C ALA A 99 26.51 -1.56 15.10
N LEU A 100 26.06 -1.38 16.36
CA LEU A 100 24.72 -1.79 16.78
C LEU A 100 23.61 -1.10 15.97
N LEU A 101 23.73 0.21 15.75
CA LEU A 101 22.75 0.96 14.99
C LEU A 101 22.77 0.58 13.50
N SER A 102 23.95 0.36 12.93
CA SER A 102 24.07 -0.05 11.52
C SER A 102 23.45 -1.43 11.29
N ASP A 103 23.67 -2.37 12.21
CA ASP A 103 23.06 -3.71 12.16
C ASP A 103 21.53 -3.62 12.27
N HIS A 104 21.02 -2.72 13.12
CA HIS A 104 19.58 -2.51 13.28
C HIS A 104 18.94 -1.91 12.03
N ILE A 105 19.52 -0.84 11.47
CA ILE A 105 19.07 -0.21 10.22
C ILE A 105 19.00 -1.24 9.09
N GLU A 106 20.05 -2.06 8.97
CA GLU A 106 20.12 -3.10 7.95
C GLU A 106 19.05 -4.18 8.15
N ALA A 107 18.81 -4.60 9.40
CA ALA A 107 17.76 -5.56 9.72
C ALA A 107 16.36 -5.01 9.39
N GLU A 108 16.08 -3.74 9.71
CA GLU A 108 14.81 -3.10 9.36
C GLU A 108 14.63 -2.97 7.84
N ARG A 109 15.69 -2.60 7.12
CA ARG A 109 15.69 -2.54 5.66
C ARG A 109 15.35 -3.90 5.03
N LEU A 110 16.01 -4.96 5.46
CA LEU A 110 15.77 -6.32 4.95
C LEU A 110 14.34 -6.80 5.27
N ALA A 111 13.84 -6.51 6.46
CA ALA A 111 12.47 -6.84 6.85
C ALA A 111 11.43 -6.09 5.99
N ALA A 112 11.68 -4.81 5.69
CA ALA A 112 10.82 -4.02 4.82
C ALA A 112 10.80 -4.56 3.37
N GLU A 113 11.96 -4.92 2.81
CA GLU A 113 12.09 -5.52 1.47
C GLU A 113 11.37 -6.86 1.38
N GLU A 114 11.48 -7.70 2.41
CA GLU A 114 10.76 -8.97 2.46
C GLU A 114 9.25 -8.75 2.56
N ALA A 115 8.79 -7.81 3.38
CA ALA A 115 7.37 -7.48 3.51
C ALA A 115 6.78 -6.98 2.18
N GLU A 116 7.50 -6.12 1.46
CA GLU A 116 7.10 -5.64 0.14
C GLU A 116 7.03 -6.79 -0.88
N ARG A 117 8.05 -7.66 -0.91
CA ARG A 117 8.06 -8.84 -1.78
C ARG A 117 6.85 -9.74 -1.54
N LEU A 118 6.54 -10.02 -0.28
CA LEU A 118 5.38 -10.85 0.10
C LEU A 118 4.05 -10.17 -0.27
N ALA A 119 3.95 -8.85 -0.06
CA ALA A 119 2.76 -8.09 -0.45
C ALA A 119 2.54 -8.14 -1.98
N ALA A 120 3.59 -7.92 -2.77
CA ALA A 120 3.53 -7.99 -4.23
C ALA A 120 3.17 -9.39 -4.73
N GLU A 121 3.72 -10.44 -4.11
CA GLU A 121 3.35 -11.82 -4.44
C GLU A 121 1.88 -12.12 -4.11
N GLN A 122 1.40 -11.68 -2.96
CA GLN A 122 -0.01 -11.84 -2.58
C GLN A 122 -0.94 -11.11 -3.53
N GLU A 123 -0.58 -9.89 -3.95
CA GLU A 123 -1.36 -9.12 -4.92
C GLU A 123 -1.41 -9.84 -6.28
N ARG A 124 -0.27 -10.34 -6.76
CA ARG A 124 -0.21 -11.15 -7.99
C ARG A 124 -1.12 -12.37 -7.90
N LEU A 125 -1.06 -13.13 -6.80
CA LEU A 125 -1.89 -14.32 -6.61
C LEU A 125 -3.39 -13.97 -6.55
N ARG A 126 -3.75 -12.86 -5.90
CA ARG A 126 -5.14 -12.37 -5.87
C ARG A 126 -5.62 -11.98 -7.27
N ALA A 127 -4.80 -11.26 -8.03
CA ALA A 127 -5.11 -10.89 -9.40
C ALA A 127 -5.28 -12.15 -10.28
N GLU A 128 -4.38 -13.13 -10.19
CA GLU A 128 -4.51 -14.39 -10.93
C GLU A 128 -5.78 -15.16 -10.55
N ALA A 129 -6.12 -15.25 -9.26
CA ALA A 129 -7.33 -15.91 -8.80
C ALA A 129 -8.61 -15.21 -9.31
N GLU A 130 -8.61 -13.88 -9.32
CA GLU A 130 -9.70 -13.08 -9.88
C GLU A 130 -9.83 -13.28 -11.39
N GLN A 131 -8.72 -13.24 -12.13
CA GLN A 131 -8.73 -13.50 -13.58
C GLN A 131 -9.26 -14.90 -13.90
N ARG A 132 -8.84 -15.92 -13.14
CA ARG A 132 -9.38 -17.28 -13.29
C ARG A 132 -10.87 -17.34 -13.03
N ARG A 133 -11.36 -16.68 -11.98
CA ARG A 133 -12.80 -16.60 -11.67
C ARG A 133 -13.57 -15.94 -12.80
N LEU A 134 -13.11 -14.80 -13.31
CA LEU A 134 -13.76 -14.08 -14.42
C LEU A 134 -13.76 -14.91 -15.71
N ALA A 135 -12.65 -15.55 -16.04
CA ALA A 135 -12.57 -16.43 -17.21
C ALA A 135 -13.51 -17.64 -17.09
N GLU A 136 -13.64 -18.21 -15.89
CA GLU A 136 -14.59 -19.30 -15.64
C GLU A 136 -16.05 -18.83 -15.74
N GLU A 137 -16.39 -17.68 -15.15
CA GLU A 137 -17.72 -17.06 -15.26
C GLU A 137 -18.09 -16.76 -16.72
N GLU A 138 -17.14 -16.20 -17.50
CA GLU A 138 -17.33 -15.92 -18.92
C GLU A 138 -17.54 -17.22 -19.71
N ARG A 139 -16.73 -18.25 -19.48
CA ARG A 139 -16.89 -19.56 -20.11
C ARG A 139 -18.27 -20.14 -19.82
N LEU A 140 -18.71 -20.15 -18.56
CA LEU A 140 -20.01 -20.67 -18.16
C LEU A 140 -21.16 -19.87 -18.80
N ARG A 141 -21.00 -18.54 -18.90
CA ARG A 141 -21.97 -17.69 -19.59
C ARG A 141 -22.07 -18.01 -21.08
N GLN A 142 -20.93 -18.19 -21.76
CA GLN A 142 -20.91 -18.58 -23.18
C GLN A 142 -21.58 -19.94 -23.39
N GLU A 143 -21.25 -20.95 -22.57
CA GLU A 143 -21.89 -22.27 -22.63
C GLU A 143 -23.40 -22.19 -22.41
N ALA A 144 -23.86 -21.39 -21.45
CA ALA A 144 -25.29 -21.20 -21.18
C ALA A 144 -26.01 -20.49 -22.35
N GLU A 145 -25.39 -19.49 -22.96
CA GLU A 145 -25.91 -18.80 -24.14
C GLU A 145 -26.00 -19.73 -25.36
N GLU A 146 -24.98 -20.57 -25.59
CA GLU A 146 -24.99 -21.57 -26.66
C GLU A 146 -26.09 -22.61 -26.45
N ARG A 147 -26.21 -23.18 -25.23
CA ARG A 147 -27.29 -24.12 -24.89
C ARG A 147 -28.66 -23.50 -25.10
N ARG A 148 -28.85 -22.24 -24.67
CA ARG A 148 -30.10 -21.49 -24.89
C ARG A 148 -30.40 -21.31 -26.38
N ARG A 149 -29.41 -20.95 -27.20
CA ARG A 149 -29.57 -20.82 -28.66
C ARG A 149 -29.96 -22.14 -29.31
N ALA A 150 -29.30 -23.24 -28.94
CA ALA A 150 -29.61 -24.57 -29.44
C ALA A 150 -31.04 -25.01 -29.09
N LEU A 151 -31.48 -24.79 -27.84
CA LEU A 151 -32.86 -25.07 -27.42
C LEU A 151 -33.89 -24.25 -28.21
N LEU A 152 -33.65 -22.95 -28.39
CA LEU A 152 -34.54 -22.08 -29.17
C LEU A 152 -34.64 -22.51 -30.64
N SER A 153 -33.53 -22.98 -31.23
CA SER A 153 -33.54 -23.54 -32.60
C SER A 153 -34.41 -24.80 -32.67
N SER A 154 -34.18 -25.76 -31.77
CA SER A 154 -34.94 -27.02 -31.72
C SER A 154 -36.46 -26.80 -31.55
N VAL A 155 -36.85 -25.87 -30.68
CA VAL A 155 -38.26 -25.48 -30.48
C VAL A 155 -38.83 -24.88 -31.78
N ARG A 156 -38.10 -23.98 -32.44
CA ARG A 156 -38.52 -23.40 -33.72
C ARG A 156 -38.70 -24.46 -34.79
N ASP A 157 -37.76 -25.40 -34.91
CA ASP A 157 -37.81 -26.47 -35.90
C ASP A 157 -39.02 -27.38 -35.68
N SER A 158 -39.30 -27.75 -34.42
CA SER A 158 -40.46 -28.55 -34.05
C SER A 158 -41.79 -27.85 -34.36
N LEU A 159 -41.89 -26.54 -34.08
CA LEU A 159 -43.05 -25.72 -34.44
C LEU A 159 -43.25 -25.64 -35.96
N ARG A 160 -42.16 -25.55 -36.74
CA ARG A 160 -42.22 -25.53 -38.21
C ARG A 160 -42.70 -26.86 -38.78
N THR A 161 -42.22 -27.98 -38.23
CA THR A 161 -42.66 -29.32 -38.65
C THR A 161 -44.13 -29.54 -38.33
N SER A 162 -44.58 -29.17 -37.12
CA SER A 162 -46.00 -29.20 -36.74
C SER A 162 -46.88 -28.31 -37.64
N ALA A 163 -46.43 -27.11 -38.00
CA ALA A 163 -47.15 -26.22 -38.91
C ALA A 163 -47.22 -26.78 -40.34
N GLY A 164 -46.13 -27.35 -40.85
CA GLY A 164 -46.08 -28.00 -42.16
C GLY A 164 -46.93 -29.28 -42.23
N GLU A 165 -47.06 -30.01 -41.12
CA GLU A 165 -48.02 -31.12 -40.99
C GLU A 165 -49.47 -30.61 -41.04
N THR A 166 -49.78 -29.46 -40.43
CA THR A 166 -51.12 -28.86 -40.53
C THR A 166 -51.43 -28.28 -41.92
N GLU A 167 -50.45 -27.75 -42.66
CA GLU A 167 -50.64 -27.32 -44.06
C GLU A 167 -50.90 -28.50 -45.00
N ASN A 168 -50.20 -29.63 -44.82
CA ASN A 168 -50.46 -30.86 -45.57
C ASN A 168 -51.81 -31.50 -45.22
N LEU A 169 -52.28 -31.37 -43.97
CA LEU A 169 -53.62 -31.80 -43.55
C LEU A 169 -54.73 -30.86 -44.07
N SER A 170 -54.44 -29.56 -44.26
CA SER A 170 -55.35 -28.58 -44.85
C SER A 170 -55.47 -28.70 -46.37
N ALA A 171 -54.40 -29.11 -47.07
CA ALA A 171 -54.42 -29.33 -48.53
C ALA A 171 -55.12 -30.64 -48.95
N GLY A 172 -55.45 -31.52 -47.99
CA GLY A 172 -56.12 -32.81 -48.22
C GLY A 172 -57.65 -32.80 -48.06
N ARG A 173 -58.30 -31.63 -47.97
CA ARG A 173 -59.77 -31.51 -47.87
C ARG A 173 -60.35 -30.63 -48.98
N GLU A 174 -60.29 -31.14 -50.20
CA GLU A 174 -61.23 -30.72 -51.25
C GLU A 174 -61.68 -31.96 -52.03
N SER A 175 -62.86 -32.48 -51.64
CA SER A 175 -63.80 -33.33 -52.38
C SER A 175 -64.69 -34.06 -51.35
N ILE A 176 -65.52 -33.30 -50.62
CA ILE A 176 -66.78 -33.86 -50.12
C ILE A 176 -67.78 -33.55 -51.21
N ASP A 177 -68.00 -34.56 -52.06
CA ASP A 177 -69.06 -34.59 -53.05
C ASP A 177 -70.39 -34.39 -52.32
N THR A 178 -71.12 -33.37 -52.73
CA THR A 178 -72.48 -33.08 -52.29
C THR A 178 -73.39 -34.18 -52.79
N LEU A 179 -73.78 -35.12 -51.92
CA LEU A 179 -74.98 -35.94 -52.13
C LEU A 179 -76.21 -35.07 -51.90
N GLY A 180 -76.60 -34.35 -52.95
CA GLY A 180 -77.90 -33.69 -53.08
C GLY A 180 -78.91 -34.65 -53.71
N GLU A 181 -79.83 -35.09 -52.86
CA GLU A 181 -81.26 -35.35 -53.13
C GLU A 181 -81.66 -36.22 -54.33
N GLU A 182 -82.17 -37.40 -53.96
CA GLU A 182 -83.20 -38.13 -54.69
C GLU A 182 -84.35 -37.19 -55.05
N ASP A 183 -84.75 -37.17 -56.32
CA ASP A 183 -86.16 -37.00 -56.65
C ASP A 183 -86.54 -37.98 -57.77
N PHE A 184 -87.37 -38.93 -57.35
CA PHE A 184 -88.38 -39.64 -58.12
C PHE A 184 -89.08 -38.71 -59.14
N ASP A 185 -89.30 -39.13 -60.38
CA ASP A 185 -90.54 -39.81 -60.79
C ASP A 185 -90.89 -39.70 -62.31
N ILE A 186 -91.21 -40.88 -62.87
CA ILE A 186 -92.15 -41.30 -63.96
C ILE A 186 -92.19 -40.61 -65.34
N SER A 187 -91.90 -41.45 -66.35
CA SER A 187 -92.57 -41.68 -67.65
C SER A 187 -93.45 -40.58 -68.27
N ASN A 188 -93.12 -40.14 -69.48
CA ASN A 188 -93.55 -40.70 -70.78
C ASN A 188 -93.08 -39.79 -71.92
#